data_AF-A0A8J3HTU7-F1
#
_entry.id   AF-A0A8J3HTU7-F1
#
_cell.length_a   1.000
_cell.length_b   1.000
_cell.length_c   1.000
_cell.angle_alpha   90.00
_cell.angle_beta   90.00
_cell.angle_gamma   90.00
#
_symmetry.space_group_name_H-M   'P 1'
#
loop_
_entity.id
_entity.type
_entity.pdbx_description
1 polymer ?
#
loop_
_entity_poly.entity_id
_entity_poly.type
_entity_poly.pdbx_seq_one_letter_code
_entity_poly.pdbx_strand_id
1 'polypeptide(L)'
;MPPSEQQPVANVDRPVRSINSRVQIVLLAIGGTVIYGVLQDQMTAHICVEYFTIGHYDYWGLQDPTLLAFEWGVIATWWVGLFLGMALMISAQVGRSRPPLTARNLLWPVLVLLAITGIIAFVAGVTGYALAQNGAVYLVGLLATLVPEAKHNTFLADLWAHNAAYFVGIIGGIIVCIRSWQKRGRLRGIQSRKSRRNGESSASPLWERIVLFALVILGGVSLACGILFLLAVNV
;
A
#
# COMPACT_ATOMS: atom_id res chain seq x y z
N MET A 1 -27.64 59.31 11.03
CA MET A 1 -26.63 58.31 10.63
C MET A 1 -27.30 57.36 9.65
N PRO A 2 -26.83 57.24 8.40
CA PRO A 2 -27.39 56.26 7.49
C PRO A 2 -27.03 54.84 7.97
N PRO A 3 -27.95 53.86 7.85
CA PRO A 3 -27.68 52.47 8.20
C PRO A 3 -26.54 51.95 7.32
N SER A 4 -25.52 51.38 7.97
CA SER A 4 -24.39 50.74 7.29
C SER A 4 -24.90 49.60 6.41
N GLU A 5 -24.83 49.79 5.10
CA GLU A 5 -25.12 48.80 4.08
C GLU A 5 -24.17 47.60 4.27
N GLN A 6 -24.68 46.52 4.85
CA GLN A 6 -23.95 45.27 4.99
C GLN A 6 -23.74 44.70 3.59
N GLN A 7 -22.53 44.87 3.04
CA GLN A 7 -22.19 44.24 1.77
C GLN A 7 -22.40 42.73 1.89
N PRO A 8 -23.13 42.11 0.94
CA PRO A 8 -23.39 40.68 0.96
C PRO A 8 -22.05 39.95 0.97
N VAL A 9 -21.82 39.18 2.03
CA VAL A 9 -20.64 38.33 2.16
C VAL A 9 -20.66 37.38 0.97
N ALA A 10 -19.82 37.68 -0.03
CA ALA A 10 -19.70 36.89 -1.25
C ALA A 10 -19.58 35.42 -0.83
N ASN A 11 -20.54 34.62 -1.27
CA ASN A 11 -20.57 33.19 -1.04
C ASN A 11 -19.37 32.61 -1.80
N VAL A 12 -18.21 32.57 -1.14
CA VAL A 12 -16.96 32.05 -1.69
C VAL A 12 -17.29 30.63 -2.11
N ASP A 13 -17.44 30.43 -3.43
CA ASP A 13 -17.75 29.17 -4.07
C ASP A 13 -16.82 28.10 -3.52
N ARG A 14 -17.32 27.37 -2.52
CA ARG A 14 -16.58 26.22 -2.01
C ARG A 14 -16.65 25.21 -3.14
N PRO A 15 -15.51 24.79 -3.70
CA PRO A 15 -15.53 23.84 -4.79
C PRO A 15 -16.34 22.63 -4.35
N VAL A 16 -17.48 22.42 -5.01
CA VAL A 16 -18.38 21.31 -4.74
C VAL A 16 -17.55 20.05 -4.84
N ARG A 17 -17.52 19.25 -3.77
CA ARG A 17 -16.78 17.99 -3.73
C ARG A 17 -17.38 17.07 -4.77
N SER A 18 -16.77 16.99 -5.96
CA SER A 18 -17.27 16.11 -7.01
C SER A 18 -17.21 14.66 -6.54
N ILE A 19 -18.31 13.93 -6.73
CA ILE A 19 -18.39 12.48 -6.48
C ILE A 19 -17.26 11.76 -7.24
N ASN A 20 -16.92 12.28 -8.43
CA ASN A 20 -15.83 11.81 -9.28
C ASN A 20 -14.50 11.70 -8.53
N SER A 21 -14.14 12.68 -7.68
CA SER A 21 -12.88 12.63 -6.93
C SER A 21 -12.83 11.53 -5.87
N ARG A 22 -13.96 11.03 -5.37
CA ARG A 22 -13.98 9.91 -4.41
C ARG A 22 -13.79 8.59 -5.13
N VAL A 23 -14.55 8.39 -6.21
CA VAL A 23 -14.47 7.20 -7.07
C VAL A 23 -13.06 7.04 -7.62
N GLN A 24 -12.44 8.12 -8.10
CA GLN A 24 -11.05 8.11 -8.59
C GLN A 24 -10.03 7.65 -7.56
N ILE A 25 -10.22 7.94 -6.26
CA ILE A 25 -9.29 7.47 -5.22
C ILE A 25 -9.42 5.97 -5.01
N VAL A 26 -10.66 5.45 -5.02
CA VAL A 26 -10.91 4.02 -4.89
C VAL A 26 -10.37 3.26 -6.11
N LEU A 27 -10.65 3.76 -7.32
CA LEU A 27 -10.13 3.17 -8.56
C LEU A 27 -8.61 3.23 -8.65
N LEU A 28 -7.98 4.32 -8.17
CA LEU A 28 -6.53 4.41 -8.07
C LEU A 28 -5.95 3.30 -7.19
N ALA A 29 -6.57 3.03 -6.04
CA ALA A 29 -6.08 1.98 -5.13
C ALA A 29 -6.31 0.58 -5.72
N ILE A 30 -7.50 0.29 -6.26
CA ILE A 30 -7.79 -0.99 -6.93
C ILE A 30 -6.85 -1.22 -8.10
N GLY A 31 -6.75 -0.27 -9.02
CA GLY A 31 -5.87 -0.39 -10.18
C GLY A 31 -4.40 -0.52 -9.77
N GLY A 32 -3.96 0.23 -8.75
CA GLY A 32 -2.60 0.14 -8.22
C GLY A 32 -2.28 -1.23 -7.64
N THR A 33 -3.14 -1.80 -6.79
CA THR A 33 -2.90 -3.12 -6.20
C THR A 33 -3.01 -4.24 -7.22
N VAL A 34 -3.92 -4.15 -8.19
CA VAL A 34 -4.03 -5.13 -9.29
C VAL A 34 -2.79 -5.12 -10.18
N ILE A 35 -2.34 -3.93 -10.61
CA ILE A 35 -1.11 -3.83 -11.42
C ILE A 35 0.08 -4.38 -10.64
N TYR A 36 0.20 -4.01 -9.36
CA TYR A 36 1.25 -4.53 -8.50
C TYR A 36 1.17 -6.06 -8.35
N GLY A 37 -0.01 -6.61 -8.07
CA GLY A 37 -0.24 -8.04 -7.91
C GLY A 37 0.16 -8.81 -9.16
N VAL A 38 -0.30 -8.39 -10.33
CA VAL A 38 0.09 -9.01 -11.60
C VAL A 38 1.60 -8.93 -11.79
N LEU A 39 2.24 -7.78 -11.56
CA LEU A 39 3.69 -7.65 -11.73
C LEU A 39 4.50 -8.53 -10.76
N GLN A 40 4.08 -8.61 -9.50
CA GLN A 40 4.68 -9.51 -8.51
C GLN A 40 4.50 -10.97 -8.96
N ASP A 41 3.29 -11.33 -9.37
CA ASP A 41 2.97 -12.70 -9.73
C ASP A 41 3.64 -13.13 -11.04
N GLN A 42 3.91 -12.20 -11.96
CA GLN A 42 4.73 -12.48 -13.14
C GLN A 42 6.14 -12.92 -12.74
N MET A 43 6.68 -12.44 -11.61
CA MET A 43 7.98 -12.90 -11.13
C MET A 43 7.86 -14.24 -10.41
N THR A 44 6.93 -14.37 -9.47
CA THR A 44 6.81 -15.55 -8.59
C THR A 44 6.26 -16.77 -9.34
N ALA A 45 5.29 -16.63 -10.24
CA ALA A 45 4.77 -17.75 -11.02
C ALA A 45 5.83 -18.39 -11.93
N HIS A 46 6.81 -17.60 -12.40
CA HIS A 46 7.97 -18.12 -13.14
C HIS A 46 9.03 -18.78 -12.24
N ILE A 47 8.98 -18.54 -10.94
CA ILE A 47 9.85 -19.19 -9.94
C ILE A 47 9.22 -20.52 -9.48
N CYS A 48 7.94 -20.52 -9.08
CA CYS A 48 7.24 -21.72 -8.62
C CYS A 48 5.76 -21.73 -9.03
N VAL A 49 5.43 -22.43 -10.10
CA VAL A 49 4.03 -22.64 -10.53
C VAL A 49 3.21 -23.36 -9.45
N GLU A 50 3.83 -24.29 -8.71
CA GLU A 50 3.19 -25.06 -7.64
C GLU A 50 2.69 -24.18 -6.49
N TYR A 51 3.29 -23.00 -6.27
CA TYR A 51 2.77 -22.02 -5.32
C TYR A 51 1.34 -21.61 -5.67
N PHE A 52 1.05 -21.46 -6.96
CA PHE A 52 -0.24 -21.01 -7.47
C PHE A 52 -1.23 -22.16 -7.74
N THR A 53 -0.73 -23.36 -8.07
CA THR A 53 -1.60 -24.50 -8.44
C THR A 53 -1.85 -25.48 -7.30
N ILE A 54 -0.93 -25.57 -6.32
CA ILE A 54 -1.06 -26.44 -5.13
C ILE A 54 -1.28 -25.59 -3.88
N GLY A 55 -0.54 -24.49 -3.75
CA GLY A 55 -0.65 -23.58 -2.61
C GLY A 55 -1.97 -22.80 -2.57
N HIS A 56 -2.69 -22.77 -3.69
CA HIS A 56 -3.97 -22.08 -3.83
C HIS A 56 -5.00 -22.95 -4.56
N TYR A 57 -6.28 -22.53 -4.48
CA TYR A 57 -7.36 -23.23 -5.14
C TYR A 57 -7.31 -23.02 -6.66
N ASP A 58 -7.14 -24.10 -7.42
CA ASP A 58 -7.13 -24.06 -8.88
C ASP A 58 -8.54 -23.82 -9.46
N TYR A 59 -8.78 -22.62 -10.01
CA TYR A 59 -10.08 -22.26 -10.59
C TYR A 59 -10.27 -22.77 -12.01
N TRP A 60 -9.21 -22.83 -12.82
CA TRP A 60 -9.30 -23.05 -14.27
C TRP A 60 -8.32 -24.08 -14.85
N GLY A 61 -7.54 -24.77 -14.03
CA GLY A 61 -6.56 -25.73 -14.51
C GLY A 61 -5.34 -25.09 -15.18
N LEU A 62 -5.05 -23.82 -14.89
CA LEU A 62 -3.98 -23.09 -15.57
C LEU A 62 -2.61 -23.55 -15.08
N GLN A 63 -1.70 -23.74 -16.03
CA GLN A 63 -0.30 -24.12 -15.75
C GLN A 63 0.70 -23.15 -16.39
N ASP A 64 0.22 -22.29 -17.30
CA ASP A 64 1.05 -21.25 -17.90
C ASP A 64 1.32 -20.16 -16.86
N PRO A 65 2.60 -19.86 -16.55
CA PRO A 65 2.95 -18.92 -15.49
C PRO A 65 2.48 -17.49 -15.80
N THR A 66 2.39 -17.10 -17.07
CA THR A 66 1.92 -15.76 -17.45
C THR A 66 0.43 -15.63 -17.17
N LEU A 67 -0.37 -16.63 -17.53
CA LEU A 67 -1.81 -16.64 -17.26
C LEU A 67 -2.11 -16.75 -15.76
N LEU A 68 -1.37 -17.60 -15.03
CA LEU A 68 -1.47 -17.69 -13.56
C LEU A 68 -1.20 -16.35 -12.88
N ALA A 69 -0.20 -15.61 -13.35
CA ALA A 69 0.12 -14.29 -12.82
C ALA A 69 -0.99 -13.25 -13.06
N PHE A 70 -1.68 -13.31 -14.21
CA PHE A 70 -2.85 -12.47 -14.45
C PHE A 70 -4.04 -12.87 -13.58
N GLU A 71 -4.30 -14.17 -13.47
CA GLU A 71 -5.37 -14.73 -12.66
C GLU A 71 -5.24 -14.29 -11.20
N TRP A 72 -4.16 -14.73 -10.55
CA TRP A 72 -3.94 -14.52 -9.12
C TRP A 72 -3.65 -13.06 -8.81
N GLY A 73 -2.90 -12.38 -9.67
CA GLY A 73 -2.59 -10.97 -9.51
C GLY A 73 -3.84 -10.10 -9.46
N VAL A 74 -4.90 -10.47 -10.19
CA VAL A 74 -6.20 -9.80 -10.11
C VAL A 74 -7.01 -10.30 -8.92
N ILE A 75 -7.27 -11.61 -8.83
CA ILE A 75 -8.19 -12.21 -7.84
C ILE A 75 -7.74 -11.92 -6.41
N ALA A 76 -6.44 -12.06 -6.14
CA ALA A 76 -5.90 -11.90 -4.80
C ALA A 76 -5.84 -10.42 -4.34
N THR A 77 -5.81 -9.45 -5.25
CA THR A 77 -5.44 -8.07 -4.89
C THR A 77 -6.52 -7.01 -5.12
N TRP A 78 -7.56 -7.26 -5.93
CA TRP A 78 -8.59 -6.24 -6.21
C TRP A 78 -9.34 -5.80 -4.94
N TRP A 79 -9.65 -6.74 -4.06
CA TRP A 79 -10.39 -6.48 -2.82
C TRP A 79 -9.51 -5.78 -1.77
N VAL A 80 -8.20 -6.06 -1.76
CA VAL A 80 -7.21 -5.32 -0.96
C VAL A 80 -7.19 -3.86 -1.37
N GLY A 81 -7.13 -3.60 -2.68
CA GLY A 81 -7.20 -2.26 -3.26
C GLY A 81 -8.51 -1.55 -2.94
N LEU A 82 -9.63 -2.27 -2.89
CA LEU A 82 -10.93 -1.71 -2.48
C LEU A 82 -10.89 -1.24 -1.02
N PHE A 83 -10.41 -2.06 -0.08
CA PHE A 83 -10.30 -1.66 1.33
C PHE A 83 -9.34 -0.48 1.53
N LEU A 84 -8.17 -0.52 0.90
CA LEU A 84 -7.21 0.59 0.93
C LEU A 84 -7.82 1.86 0.33
N GLY A 85 -8.49 1.74 -0.82
CA GLY A 85 -9.15 2.84 -1.52
C GLY A 85 -10.22 3.51 -0.69
N MET A 86 -11.04 2.73 0.01
CA MET A 86 -12.05 3.25 0.94
C MET A 86 -11.41 4.00 2.12
N ALA A 87 -10.37 3.43 2.74
CA ALA A 87 -9.65 4.08 3.84
C ALA A 87 -8.95 5.39 3.39
N LEU A 88 -8.33 5.38 2.21
CA LEU A 88 -7.72 6.56 1.60
C LEU A 88 -8.77 7.61 1.26
N MET A 89 -9.90 7.22 0.69
CA MET A 89 -10.99 8.13 0.36
C MET A 89 -11.54 8.79 1.62
N ILE A 90 -11.74 8.05 2.71
CA ILE A 90 -12.16 8.60 4.01
C ILE A 90 -11.12 9.60 4.54
N SER A 91 -9.85 9.20 4.62
CA SER A 91 -8.77 10.05 5.16
C SER A 91 -8.52 11.30 4.30
N ALA A 92 -8.67 11.19 2.98
CA ALA A 92 -8.46 12.27 2.02
C ALA A 92 -9.63 13.25 1.90
N GLN A 93 -10.87 12.80 2.16
CA GLN A 93 -12.07 13.57 1.80
C GLN A 93 -12.97 13.93 2.99
N VAL A 94 -13.04 13.11 4.04
CA VAL A 94 -14.03 13.30 5.12
C VAL A 94 -13.69 14.51 6.00
N GLY A 95 -14.71 15.22 6.48
CA GLY A 95 -14.58 16.40 7.36
C GLY A 95 -14.64 17.73 6.61
N ARG A 96 -15.60 18.59 6.97
CA ARG A 96 -15.88 19.87 6.30
C ARG A 96 -14.78 20.93 6.46
N SER A 97 -14.06 20.90 7.57
CA SER A 97 -13.09 21.93 7.96
C SER A 97 -11.70 21.76 7.33
N ARG A 98 -11.44 20.65 6.62
CA ARG A 98 -10.13 20.33 6.03
C ARG A 98 -10.22 20.26 4.50
N PRO A 99 -9.31 20.92 3.75
CA PRO A 99 -9.28 20.84 2.29
C PRO A 99 -9.20 19.38 1.83
N PRO A 100 -9.97 18.97 0.82
CA PRO A 100 -9.91 17.63 0.26
C PRO A 100 -8.59 17.38 -0.50
N LEU A 101 -8.15 16.13 -0.57
CA LEU A 101 -7.08 15.70 -1.50
C LEU A 101 -7.71 15.00 -2.70
N THR A 102 -7.13 15.23 -3.89
CA THR A 102 -7.52 14.54 -5.13
C THR A 102 -6.72 13.25 -5.32
N ALA A 103 -7.19 12.34 -6.19
CA ALA A 103 -6.45 11.14 -6.55
C ALA A 103 -5.02 11.46 -7.06
N ARG A 104 -4.86 12.55 -7.82
CA ARG A 104 -3.53 13.04 -8.26
C ARG A 104 -2.60 13.37 -7.09
N ASN A 105 -3.14 13.83 -5.95
CA ASN A 105 -2.33 14.10 -4.76
C ASN A 105 -1.91 12.82 -4.00
N LEU A 106 -2.59 11.70 -4.27
CA LEU A 106 -2.36 10.40 -3.65
C LEU A 106 -1.58 9.44 -4.56
N LEU A 107 -1.54 9.69 -5.88
CA LEU A 107 -0.83 8.87 -6.86
C LEU A 107 0.61 8.59 -6.42
N TRP A 108 1.39 9.64 -6.13
CA TRP A 108 2.78 9.47 -5.73
C TRP A 108 2.95 8.68 -4.41
N PRO A 109 2.25 9.01 -3.31
CA PRO A 109 2.28 8.18 -2.10
C PRO A 109 1.93 6.71 -2.31
N VAL A 110 0.93 6.41 -3.16
CA VAL A 110 0.53 5.04 -3.47
C VAL A 110 1.62 4.34 -4.30
N LEU A 111 2.18 4.98 -5.32
CA LEU A 111 3.27 4.41 -6.11
C LEU A 111 4.51 4.12 -5.25
N VAL A 112 4.87 5.03 -4.34
CA VAL A 112 5.97 4.82 -3.39
C VAL A 112 5.69 3.65 -2.46
N LEU A 113 4.46 3.53 -1.95
CA LEU A 113 4.04 2.38 -1.16
C LEU A 113 4.24 1.07 -1.93
N LEU A 114 3.68 0.96 -3.14
CA LEU A 114 3.78 -0.25 -3.96
C LEU A 114 5.23 -0.60 -4.31
N ALA A 115 6.06 0.40 -4.62
CA ALA A 115 7.48 0.19 -4.90
C ALA A 115 8.24 -0.35 -3.67
N ILE A 116 7.98 0.22 -2.48
CA ILE A 116 8.58 -0.27 -1.22
C ILE A 116 8.11 -1.70 -0.92
N THR A 117 6.82 -1.98 -1.10
CA THR A 117 6.26 -3.33 -0.95
C THR A 117 6.98 -4.32 -1.85
N GLY A 118 7.16 -4.01 -3.14
CA GLY A 118 7.86 -4.87 -4.08
C GLY A 118 9.32 -5.12 -3.73
N ILE A 119 10.05 -4.08 -3.29
CA ILE A 119 11.45 -4.23 -2.86
C ILE A 119 11.54 -5.14 -1.63
N ILE A 120 10.67 -4.94 -0.63
CA ILE A 120 10.69 -5.76 0.59
C ILE A 120 10.26 -7.20 0.28
N ALA A 121 9.25 -7.40 -0.57
CA ALA A 121 8.81 -8.72 -1.02
C ALA A 121 9.94 -9.47 -1.74
N PHE A 122 10.66 -8.80 -2.63
CA PHE A 122 11.82 -9.39 -3.32
C PHE A 122 12.91 -9.82 -2.33
N VAL A 123 13.31 -8.94 -1.40
CA VAL A 123 14.31 -9.27 -0.38
C VAL A 123 13.84 -10.43 0.51
N ALA A 124 12.57 -10.44 0.89
CA ALA A 124 11.98 -11.52 1.68
C ALA A 124 11.98 -12.86 0.92
N GLY A 125 11.65 -12.86 -0.36
CA GLY A 125 11.70 -14.08 -1.20
C GLY A 125 13.11 -14.64 -1.33
N VAL A 126 14.11 -13.79 -1.60
CA VAL A 126 15.53 -14.20 -1.64
C VAL A 126 15.96 -14.75 -0.29
N THR A 127 15.55 -14.11 0.81
CA THR A 127 15.87 -14.57 2.18
C THR A 127 15.23 -15.93 2.47
N GLY A 128 13.95 -16.09 2.14
CA GLY A 128 13.22 -17.35 2.31
C GLY A 128 13.86 -18.50 1.54
N TYR A 129 14.26 -18.25 0.28
CA TYR A 129 15.00 -19.22 -0.53
C TYR A 129 16.32 -19.63 0.12
N ALA A 130 17.14 -18.65 0.54
CA ALA A 130 18.45 -18.90 1.14
C ALA A 130 18.33 -19.69 2.46
N LEU A 131 17.36 -19.35 3.31
CA LEU A 131 17.11 -20.10 4.54
C LEU A 131 16.66 -21.53 4.25
N ALA A 132 15.79 -21.72 3.25
CA ALA A 132 15.32 -23.05 2.85
C ALA A 132 16.45 -23.92 2.30
N GLN A 133 17.29 -23.35 1.45
CA GLN A 133 18.46 -24.03 0.87
C GLN A 133 19.46 -24.49 1.95
N ASN A 134 19.59 -23.76 3.05
CA ASN A 134 20.47 -24.13 4.18
C ASN A 134 19.79 -25.05 5.19
N GLY A 135 18.54 -25.48 4.95
CA GLY A 135 17.77 -26.32 5.86
C GLY A 135 17.34 -25.61 7.15
N ALA A 136 17.43 -24.28 7.21
CA ALA A 136 17.00 -23.50 8.36
C ALA A 136 15.47 -23.35 8.44
N VAL A 137 14.80 -23.42 7.29
CA VAL A 137 13.34 -23.50 7.17
C VAL A 137 12.98 -24.58 6.16
N TYR A 138 11.83 -25.22 6.32
CA TYR A 138 11.37 -26.26 5.42
C TYR A 138 9.85 -26.24 5.30
N LEU A 139 9.33 -26.80 4.22
CA LEU A 139 7.90 -26.91 4.01
C LEU A 139 7.37 -28.03 4.92
N VAL A 140 6.22 -27.80 5.56
CA VAL A 140 5.63 -28.73 6.54
C VAL A 140 4.18 -29.09 6.22
N GLY A 141 3.70 -30.16 6.84
CA GLY A 141 2.30 -30.59 6.75
C GLY A 141 1.89 -31.05 5.35
N LEU A 142 0.63 -30.77 4.99
CA LEU A 142 0.04 -31.21 3.72
C LEU A 142 0.77 -30.63 2.50
N LEU A 143 1.29 -29.40 2.60
CA LEU A 143 2.02 -28.80 1.48
C LEU A 143 3.34 -29.53 1.23
N ALA A 144 4.04 -30.00 2.27
CA ALA A 144 5.28 -30.77 2.12
C ALA A 144 5.04 -32.09 1.39
N THR A 145 3.86 -32.71 1.56
CA THR A 145 3.51 -33.97 0.90
C THR A 145 3.00 -33.79 -0.51
N LEU A 146 2.35 -32.66 -0.82
CA LEU A 146 1.79 -32.38 -2.14
C LEU A 146 2.77 -31.72 -3.11
N VAL A 147 3.64 -30.83 -2.61
CA VAL A 147 4.61 -30.12 -3.44
C VAL A 147 5.83 -31.02 -3.67
N PRO A 148 6.30 -31.20 -4.92
CA PRO A 148 7.52 -31.95 -5.19
C PRO A 148 8.71 -31.41 -4.39
N GLU A 149 9.52 -32.30 -3.81
CA GLU A 149 10.65 -31.92 -2.94
C GLU A 149 11.62 -30.93 -3.61
N ALA A 150 11.89 -31.12 -4.90
CA ALA A 150 12.74 -30.23 -5.70
C ALA A 150 12.20 -28.79 -5.81
N LYS A 151 10.93 -28.55 -5.47
CA LYS A 151 10.25 -27.25 -5.53
C LYS A 151 10.05 -26.61 -4.16
N HIS A 152 10.40 -27.28 -3.05
CA HIS A 152 10.15 -26.76 -1.71
C HIS A 152 10.83 -25.40 -1.48
N ASN A 153 12.08 -25.24 -1.91
CA ASN A 153 12.83 -23.99 -1.72
C ASN A 153 12.22 -22.81 -2.50
N THR A 154 11.83 -23.04 -3.75
CA THR A 154 11.19 -22.02 -4.59
C THR A 154 9.78 -21.69 -4.11
N PHE A 155 9.04 -22.69 -3.63
CA PHE A 155 7.72 -22.50 -3.01
C PHE A 155 7.82 -21.63 -1.75
N LEU A 156 8.83 -21.88 -0.89
CA LEU A 156 9.07 -21.08 0.30
C LEU A 156 9.52 -19.65 -0.04
N ALA A 157 10.30 -19.47 -1.11
CA ALA A 157 10.64 -18.14 -1.61
C ALA A 157 9.40 -17.33 -1.96
N ASP A 158 8.47 -17.91 -2.71
CA ASP A 158 7.21 -17.26 -3.07
C ASP A 158 6.36 -16.99 -1.83
N LEU A 159 6.22 -17.96 -0.93
CA LEU A 159 5.47 -17.80 0.33
C LEU A 159 6.00 -16.61 1.15
N TRP A 160 7.31 -16.48 1.28
CA TRP A 160 7.94 -15.36 2.00
C TRP A 160 7.73 -14.03 1.31
N ALA A 161 7.87 -13.98 -0.02
CA ALA A 161 7.64 -12.76 -0.80
C ALA A 161 6.20 -12.25 -0.63
N HIS A 162 5.20 -13.13 -0.77
CA HIS A 162 3.79 -12.76 -0.65
C HIS A 162 3.43 -12.32 0.77
N ASN A 163 3.88 -13.04 1.80
CA ASN A 163 3.63 -12.66 3.19
C ASN A 163 4.21 -11.29 3.52
N ALA A 164 5.43 -11.01 3.07
CA ALA A 164 6.05 -9.71 3.22
C ALA A 164 5.27 -8.60 2.49
N ALA A 165 4.80 -8.88 1.26
CA ALA A 165 4.00 -7.93 0.49
C ALA A 165 2.69 -7.56 1.21
N TYR A 166 1.96 -8.55 1.74
CA TYR A 166 0.73 -8.30 2.52
C TYR A 166 1.02 -7.48 3.77
N PHE A 167 2.06 -7.85 4.54
CA PHE A 167 2.42 -7.15 5.76
C PHE A 167 2.77 -5.68 5.49
N VAL A 168 3.68 -5.42 4.54
CA VAL A 168 4.09 -4.06 4.18
C VAL A 168 2.93 -3.28 3.57
N GLY A 169 2.10 -3.91 2.73
CA GLY A 169 0.91 -3.30 2.15
C GLY A 169 -0.07 -2.78 3.20
N ILE A 170 -0.34 -3.57 4.25
CA ILE A 170 -1.22 -3.17 5.36
C ILE A 170 -0.62 -1.99 6.14
N ILE A 171 0.62 -2.15 6.64
CA ILE A 171 1.28 -1.13 7.48
C ILE A 171 1.48 0.16 6.70
N GLY A 172 2.01 0.06 5.48
CA GLY A 172 2.23 1.18 4.60
C GLY A 172 0.93 1.86 4.17
N GLY A 173 -0.14 1.10 3.91
CA GLY A 173 -1.48 1.63 3.62
C GLY A 173 -2.03 2.49 4.76
N ILE A 174 -1.90 2.02 6.01
CA ILE A 174 -2.27 2.77 7.22
C ILE A 174 -1.45 4.07 7.30
N ILE A 175 -0.13 4.00 7.08
CA ILE A 175 0.76 5.16 7.10
C ILE A 175 0.34 6.19 6.05
N VAL A 176 0.03 5.78 4.81
CA VAL A 176 -0.42 6.69 3.75
C VAL A 176 -1.75 7.33 4.13
N CYS A 177 -2.69 6.61 4.75
CA CYS A 177 -3.94 7.17 5.25
C CYS A 177 -3.71 8.25 6.32
N ILE A 178 -2.88 7.95 7.33
CA ILE A 178 -2.54 8.90 8.40
C ILE A 178 -1.87 10.16 7.83
N ARG A 179 -0.87 9.99 6.94
CA ARG A 179 -0.16 11.11 6.32
C ARG A 179 -1.08 11.94 5.43
N SER A 180 -2.03 11.32 4.75
CA SER A 180 -3.05 12.01 3.95
C SER A 180 -3.92 12.90 4.83
N TRP A 181 -4.38 12.38 5.97
CA TRP A 181 -5.15 13.17 6.95
C TRP A 181 -4.34 14.34 7.52
N GLN A 182 -3.08 14.09 7.93
CA GLN A 182 -2.18 15.12 8.47
C GLN A 182 -1.89 16.22 7.43
N LYS A 183 -1.63 15.85 6.17
CA LYS A 183 -1.38 16.78 5.06
C LYS A 183 -2.54 17.77 4.91
N ARG A 184 -3.78 17.29 5.02
CA ARG A 184 -4.97 18.16 4.97
C ARG A 184 -5.03 19.15 6.13
N GLY A 185 -4.66 18.73 7.33
CA GLY A 185 -4.54 19.62 8.49
C GLY A 185 -3.54 20.76 8.25
N ARG A 186 -2.40 20.45 7.64
CA ARG A 186 -1.37 21.45 7.30
C ARG A 186 -1.87 22.44 6.24
N LEU A 187 -2.56 21.96 5.20
CA LEU A 187 -3.14 22.82 4.16
C LEU A 187 -4.16 23.81 4.74
N ARG A 188 -4.99 23.38 5.69
CA ARG A 188 -5.91 24.27 6.43
C ARG A 188 -5.14 25.38 7.15
N GLY A 189 -4.07 25.03 7.87
CA GLY A 189 -3.23 25.99 8.58
C GLY A 189 -2.52 27.00 7.64
N ILE A 190 -2.13 26.55 6.45
CA ILE A 190 -1.55 27.44 5.42
C ILE A 190 -2.61 28.40 4.87
N GLN A 191 -3.84 27.93 4.61
CA GLN A 191 -4.93 28.79 4.15
C GLN A 191 -5.35 29.82 5.20
N SER A 192 -5.49 29.41 6.47
CA SER A 192 -5.81 30.34 7.56
C SER A 192 -4.69 31.35 7.80
N ARG A 193 -3.42 30.91 7.73
CA ARG A 193 -2.27 31.81 7.77
C ARG A 193 -2.29 32.74 6.58
N LYS A 194 -2.39 32.28 5.33
CA LYS A 194 -2.43 33.17 4.15
C LYS A 194 -3.52 34.25 4.26
N SER A 195 -4.70 33.91 4.82
CA SER A 195 -5.75 34.90 5.12
C SER A 195 -5.34 35.94 6.18
N ARG A 196 -4.55 35.57 7.20
CA ARG A 196 -3.94 36.52 8.16
C ARG A 196 -2.69 37.22 7.62
N ARG A 197 -1.99 36.57 6.68
CA ARG A 197 -0.62 36.85 6.23
C ARG A 197 -0.57 37.72 4.98
N ASN A 198 -1.72 38.14 4.47
CA ASN A 198 -1.84 39.46 3.86
C ASN A 198 -1.36 40.61 4.81
N GLY A 199 -0.75 40.30 5.97
CA GLY A 199 0.05 41.21 6.77
C GLY A 199 1.46 40.79 7.24
N GLU A 200 2.12 39.63 6.94
CA GLU A 200 3.60 39.45 7.17
C GLU A 200 4.27 38.06 6.98
N SER A 201 5.56 38.00 6.60
CA SER A 201 6.24 36.78 6.12
C SER A 201 7.02 35.88 7.14
N SER A 202 6.74 34.57 7.31
CA SER A 202 7.70 33.53 7.78
C SER A 202 7.53 32.11 7.15
N ALA A 203 8.65 31.43 6.81
CA ALA A 203 8.73 30.08 6.23
C ALA A 203 9.20 29.02 7.26
N SER A 204 8.89 27.73 7.04
CA SER A 204 9.33 26.61 7.91
C SER A 204 10.06 25.50 7.15
N PRO A 205 10.98 24.73 7.78
CA PRO A 205 11.99 23.93 7.08
C PRO A 205 11.52 22.55 6.58
N LEU A 206 12.17 22.06 5.53
CA LEU A 206 11.84 20.84 4.78
C LEU A 206 12.37 19.54 5.42
N TRP A 207 13.40 19.62 6.28
CA TRP A 207 14.20 18.48 6.74
C TRP A 207 13.49 17.60 7.79
N GLU A 208 12.60 18.16 8.61
CA GLU A 208 11.79 17.38 9.58
C GLU A 208 10.93 16.31 8.90
N ARG A 209 10.58 16.53 7.62
CA ARG A 209 9.75 15.60 6.85
C ARG A 209 10.53 14.38 6.35
N ILE A 210 11.85 14.49 6.25
CA ILE A 210 12.75 13.45 5.72
C ILE A 210 13.11 12.48 6.85
N VAL A 211 13.42 12.97 8.05
CA VAL A 211 13.83 12.16 9.22
C VAL A 211 12.71 11.22 9.69
N LEU A 212 11.47 11.72 9.77
CA LEU A 212 10.31 10.89 10.15
C LEU A 212 9.96 9.82 9.11
N PHE A 213 10.42 9.94 7.87
CA PHE A 213 10.19 8.94 6.83
C PHE A 213 11.20 7.78 6.94
N ALA A 214 12.46 8.09 7.27
CA ALA A 214 13.51 7.08 7.43
C ALA A 214 13.28 6.18 8.65
N LEU A 215 12.81 6.73 9.78
CA LEU A 215 12.60 5.97 11.02
C LEU A 215 11.47 4.93 10.93
N VAL A 216 10.43 5.23 10.15
CA VAL A 216 9.28 4.31 9.98
C VAL A 216 9.64 3.13 9.08
N ILE A 217 10.52 3.33 8.08
CA ILE A 217 10.97 2.25 7.21
C ILE A 217 11.92 1.30 7.95
N LEU A 218 12.87 1.84 8.72
CA LEU A 218 13.84 1.01 9.46
C LEU A 218 13.19 0.19 10.59
N GLY A 219 12.18 0.76 11.29
CA GLY A 219 11.47 0.02 12.34
C GLY A 219 10.54 -1.10 11.80
N GLY A 220 9.95 -0.91 10.63
CA GLY A 220 9.06 -1.90 10.01
C GLY A 220 9.77 -3.16 9.50
N VAL A 221 10.98 -3.00 8.96
CA VAL A 221 11.78 -4.12 8.42
C VAL A 221 12.24 -5.07 9.52
N SER A 222 12.71 -4.56 10.67
CA SER A 222 13.13 -5.42 11.79
C SER A 222 11.98 -6.20 12.43
N LEU A 223 10.78 -5.61 12.51
CA LEU A 223 9.61 -6.27 13.11
C LEU A 223 9.04 -7.37 12.19
N ALA A 224 9.01 -7.12 10.88
CA ALA A 224 8.59 -8.11 9.89
C ALA A 224 9.51 -9.33 9.89
N CYS A 225 10.83 -9.12 9.91
CA CYS A 225 11.80 -10.21 10.01
C CYS A 225 11.66 -11.00 11.33
N GLY A 226 11.38 -10.31 12.45
CA GLY A 226 11.20 -10.98 13.75
C GLY A 226 9.92 -11.82 13.83
N ILE A 227 8.80 -11.34 13.30
CA ILE A 227 7.52 -12.07 13.32
C ILE A 227 7.56 -13.25 12.33
N LEU A 228 8.13 -13.06 11.14
CA LEU A 228 8.31 -14.15 10.18
C LEU A 228 9.25 -15.24 10.72
N PHE A 229 10.32 -14.85 11.43
CA PHE A 229 11.19 -15.80 12.12
C PHE A 229 10.44 -16.59 13.21
N LEU A 230 9.62 -15.93 14.04
CA LEU A 230 8.86 -16.60 15.10
C LEU A 230 7.76 -17.53 14.59
N LEU A 231 7.15 -17.22 13.45
CA LEU A 231 6.16 -18.09 12.80
C LEU A 231 6.81 -19.26 12.06
N ALA A 232 8.02 -19.09 11.53
CA ALA A 232 8.76 -20.16 10.87
C ALA A 232 9.38 -21.18 11.85
N VAL A 233 9.59 -20.81 13.12
CA VAL A 233 10.24 -21.65 14.14
C VAL A 233 9.24 -22.41 15.03
N ASN A 234 7.94 -22.06 15.00
CA ASN A 234 6.91 -22.66 15.86
C ASN A 234 5.85 -23.50 15.12
N VAL A 235 6.13 -23.93 13.88
CA VAL A 235 5.31 -24.90 13.11
C VAL A 235 6.22 -26.02 12.67
#